data_AF-A0A1Q6ZNU9-F1
#
_entry.id   AF-A0A1Q6ZNU9-F1
#
_cell.length_a   1.000
_cell.length_b   1.000
_cell.length_c   1.000
_cell.angle_alpha   90.00
_cell.angle_beta   90.00
_cell.angle_gamma   90.00
#
_symmetry.space_group_name_H-M   'P 1'
#
loop_
_entity.id
_entity.type
_entity.pdbx_description
1 polymer ?
#
loop_
_entity_poly.entity_id
_entity_poly.type
_entity_poly.pdbx_seq_one_letter_code
_entity_poly.pdbx_strand_id
1 'polypeptide(L)'
;MRAVLRTTDRSLIESVRLALEAEGIAVALDQELGAIPFIPVAVFVAEADLDRARRIIRDLVPPLTVVKDDQASPRLWRVAFIGVVILLIILLGRIFIP
;
A
#
# COMPACT_ATOMS: atom_id res chain seq x y z
N MET A 1 -24.96 -7.13 1.96
CA MET A 1 -23.51 -7.38 1.91
C MET A 1 -22.79 -6.04 1.93
N ARG A 2 -21.64 -5.93 2.59
CA ARG A 2 -20.85 -4.71 2.67
C ARG A 2 -19.37 -4.96 2.39
N ALA A 3 -18.74 -3.99 1.75
CA ALA A 3 -17.30 -4.01 1.50
C ALA A 3 -16.56 -3.81 2.81
N VAL A 4 -15.59 -4.68 3.08
CA VAL A 4 -14.75 -4.63 4.28
C VAL A 4 -13.31 -4.25 3.94
N LEU A 5 -12.84 -4.57 2.74
CA LEU A 5 -11.53 -4.17 2.25
C LEU A 5 -11.63 -3.84 0.76
N ARG A 6 -10.86 -2.84 0.30
CA ARG A 6 -10.68 -2.53 -1.11
C ARG A 6 -9.21 -2.26 -1.37
N THR A 7 -8.57 -3.04 -2.23
CA THR A 7 -7.13 -2.92 -2.51
C THR A 7 -6.79 -3.39 -3.92
N THR A 8 -5.66 -2.94 -4.45
CA THR A 8 -5.06 -3.46 -5.69
C THR A 8 -4.08 -4.60 -5.43
N ASP A 9 -3.72 -4.85 -4.16
CA ASP A 9 -2.79 -5.91 -3.77
C ASP A 9 -3.48 -7.28 -3.77
N ARG A 10 -3.16 -8.08 -4.79
CA ARG A 10 -3.71 -9.43 -4.96
C ARG A 10 -3.35 -10.37 -3.83
N SER A 11 -2.13 -10.27 -3.31
CA SER A 11 -1.67 -11.12 -2.21
C SER A 11 -2.46 -10.81 -0.95
N LEU A 12 -2.75 -9.53 -0.69
CA LEU A 12 -3.58 -9.12 0.43
C LEU A 12 -5.04 -9.56 0.26
N ILE A 13 -5.61 -9.45 -0.95
CA ILE A 13 -6.97 -9.92 -1.24
C ILE A 13 -7.11 -11.42 -0.92
N GLU A 14 -6.20 -12.23 -1.44
CA GLU A 14 -6.22 -13.68 -1.21
C GLU A 14 -5.96 -14.04 0.25
N SER A 15 -5.02 -13.36 0.91
CA SER A 15 -4.76 -13.57 2.33
C SER A 15 -6.01 -13.29 3.18
N VAL A 16 -6.71 -12.20 2.89
CA VAL A 16 -7.95 -11.82 3.58
C VAL A 16 -9.07 -12.79 3.27
N ARG A 17 -9.22 -13.22 2.03
CA ARG A 17 -10.19 -14.23 1.63
C ARG A 17 -9.99 -15.52 2.42
N LEU A 18 -8.77 -16.07 2.40
CA LEU A 18 -8.42 -17.29 3.12
C LEU A 18 -8.66 -17.17 4.62
N ALA A 19 -8.28 -16.05 5.23
CA ALA A 19 -8.48 -15.81 6.65
C ALA A 19 -9.96 -15.74 7.05
N LEU A 20 -10.79 -15.07 6.23
CA LEU A 20 -12.24 -14.99 6.47
C LEU A 20 -12.93 -16.33 6.25
N GLU A 21 -12.56 -17.07 5.19
CA GLU A 21 -13.09 -18.40 4.91
C GLU A 21 -12.72 -19.40 6.02
N ALA A 22 -11.50 -19.32 6.57
CA ALA A 22 -11.06 -20.15 7.71
C ALA A 22 -11.90 -19.91 8.97
N GLU A 23 -12.42 -18.70 9.16
CA GLU A 23 -13.31 -18.32 10.26
C GLU A 23 -14.79 -18.62 9.97
N GLY A 24 -15.08 -19.26 8.83
CA GLY A 24 -16.42 -19.63 8.38
C GLY A 24 -17.23 -18.46 7.82
N ILE A 25 -16.59 -17.35 7.46
CA ILE A 25 -17.25 -16.16 6.91
C ILE A 25 -17.27 -16.26 5.39
N ALA A 26 -18.47 -16.24 4.80
CA ALA A 26 -18.62 -16.24 3.35
C ALA A 26 -18.14 -14.92 2.75
N VAL A 27 -17.29 -15.03 1.71
CA VAL A 27 -16.66 -13.90 1.03
C VAL A 27 -17.15 -13.80 -0.41
N ALA A 28 -17.44 -12.59 -0.86
CA ALA A 28 -17.67 -12.28 -2.27
C ALA A 28 -16.69 -11.21 -2.75
N LEU A 29 -16.22 -11.32 -3.98
CA LEU A 29 -15.36 -10.31 -4.61
C LEU A 29 -16.17 -9.52 -5.65
N ASP A 30 -15.92 -8.21 -5.75
CA ASP A 30 -16.53 -7.34 -6.79
C ASP A 30 -16.26 -7.86 -8.20
N GLN A 31 -15.06 -8.38 -8.38
CA GLN A 31 -14.53 -8.87 -9.64
C GLN A 31 -13.66 -10.09 -9.33
N GLU A 32 -13.77 -11.12 -10.17
CA GLU A 32 -12.79 -12.21 -10.23
C GLU A 32 -11.38 -11.60 -10.37
N LEU A 33 -10.34 -12.28 -9.88
CA LEU A 33 -8.94 -11.85 -10.04
C LEU A 33 -8.49 -11.99 -11.51
N GLY A 34 -9.12 -11.25 -12.41
CA GLY A 34 -8.98 -11.31 -13.85
C GLY A 34 -8.23 -10.12 -14.40
N ALA A 35 -7.07 -10.42 -15.02
CA ALA A 35 -6.31 -9.72 -16.06
C ALA A 35 -5.92 -8.23 -15.93
N ILE A 36 -6.68 -7.35 -15.28
CA ILE A 36 -6.37 -5.91 -15.30
C ILE A 36 -5.54 -5.53 -14.07
N PRO A 37 -4.25 -5.18 -14.24
CA PRO A 37 -3.43 -4.73 -13.12
C PRO A 37 -3.93 -3.34 -12.64
N PHE A 38 -3.78 -3.08 -11.33
CA PHE A 38 -4.11 -1.81 -10.66
C PHE A 38 -5.59 -1.44 -10.53
N ILE A 39 -6.52 -2.32 -10.91
CA ILE A 39 -7.94 -2.12 -10.55
C ILE A 39 -8.15 -2.61 -9.10
N PRO A 40 -8.65 -1.74 -8.20
CA PRO A 40 -8.89 -2.14 -6.81
C PRO A 40 -10.11 -3.05 -6.71
N VAL A 41 -9.90 -4.27 -6.23
CA VAL A 41 -10.95 -5.26 -5.97
C VAL A 41 -11.47 -5.06 -4.54
N ALA A 42 -12.80 -5.10 -4.39
CA ALA A 42 -13.44 -5.04 -3.08
C ALA A 42 -13.82 -6.44 -2.59
N VAL A 43 -13.55 -6.69 -1.31
CA VAL A 43 -13.93 -7.89 -0.57
C VAL A 43 -15.19 -7.59 0.22
N PHE A 44 -16.25 -8.36 -0.03
CA PHE A 44 -17.57 -8.22 0.57
C PHE A 44 -17.88 -9.38 1.52
N VAL A 45 -18.57 -9.05 2.60
CA VAL A 45 -19.13 -10.01 3.57
C VAL A 45 -20.59 -9.70 3.86
N ALA A 46 -21.30 -10.62 4.50
CA ALA A 46 -22.63 -10.37 5.04
C ALA A 46 -22.59 -9.26 6.10
N GLU A 47 -23.67 -8.49 6.22
CA GLU A 47 -23.73 -7.38 7.18
C GLU A 47 -23.55 -7.86 8.62
N ALA A 48 -24.08 -9.06 8.94
CA ALA A 48 -23.98 -9.67 10.26
C ALA A 48 -22.52 -9.99 10.67
N ASP A 49 -21.66 -10.31 9.71
CA ASP A 49 -20.28 -10.72 9.96
C ASP A 49 -19.27 -9.58 9.86
N LEU A 50 -19.74 -8.37 9.52
CA LEU A 50 -18.88 -7.24 9.19
C LEU A 50 -17.95 -6.81 10.33
N ASP A 51 -18.44 -6.76 11.57
CA ASP A 51 -17.61 -6.40 12.72
C ASP A 51 -16.62 -7.51 13.11
N ARG A 52 -16.97 -8.77 12.84
CA ARG A 52 -16.06 -9.90 13.03
C ARG A 52 -14.98 -9.91 11.95
N ALA A 53 -15.35 -9.72 10.69
CA ALA A 53 -14.44 -9.61 9.56
C ALA A 53 -13.43 -8.47 9.74
N ARG A 54 -13.88 -7.29 10.22
CA ARG A 54 -12.99 -6.16 10.52
C ARG A 54 -11.95 -6.45 11.60
N ARG A 55 -12.29 -7.29 12.59
CA ARG A 55 -11.33 -7.70 13.63
C ARG A 55 -10.28 -8.64 13.04
N ILE A 56 -10.71 -9.67 12.33
CA ILE A 56 -9.83 -10.62 11.65
C ILE A 56 -8.85 -9.90 10.71
N ILE A 57 -9.36 -8.97 9.90
CA ILE A 57 -8.52 -8.21 8.96
C ILE A 57 -7.55 -7.28 9.69
N ARG A 58 -7.94 -6.71 10.82
CA ARG A 58 -7.03 -5.89 11.65
C ARG A 58 -5.89 -6.72 12.24
N ASP A 59 -6.15 -7.98 12.56
CA ASP A 59 -5.13 -8.90 13.07
C ASP A 59 -4.24 -9.41 11.93
N LEU A 60 -4.82 -9.59 10.73
CA LEU A 60 -4.12 -10.07 9.52
C LEU A 60 -3.27 -8.99 8.84
N VAL A 61 -3.75 -7.75 8.86
CA VAL A 61 -3.01 -6.57 8.44
C VAL A 61 -2.41 -6.01 9.72
N PRO A 62 -1.21 -6.48 10.16
CA PRO A 62 -0.51 -5.79 11.23
C PRO A 62 -0.46 -4.31 10.86
N PRO A 63 -0.63 -3.38 11.82
CA PRO A 63 -0.46 -1.96 11.55
C PRO A 63 0.93 -1.83 10.96
N LEU A 64 1.00 -1.65 9.64
CA LEU A 64 2.19 -1.64 8.78
C LEU A 64 3.39 -2.13 9.56
N THR A 65 3.73 -3.41 9.46
CA THR A 65 5.02 -3.93 9.94
C THR A 65 6.01 -2.80 9.80
N VAL A 66 6.36 -2.22 10.96
CA VAL A 66 7.43 -1.24 11.08
C VAL A 66 8.68 -2.07 10.88
N VAL A 67 8.84 -2.62 9.68
CA VAL A 67 10.13 -2.68 9.06
C VAL A 67 10.47 -1.21 8.99
N LYS A 68 11.27 -0.80 9.96
CA LYS A 68 12.11 0.39 9.87
C LYS A 68 13.04 0.13 8.69
N ASP A 69 12.47 0.09 7.49
CA ASP A 69 13.22 0.15 6.27
C ASP A 69 13.74 1.57 6.31
N ASP A 70 15.06 1.73 6.31
CA ASP A 70 15.75 2.99 6.07
C ASP A 70 15.48 3.45 4.63
N GLN A 71 14.20 3.51 4.24
CA GLN A 71 13.73 4.07 3.00
C GLN A 71 13.78 5.58 3.19
N ALA A 72 15.00 6.10 3.09
CA ALA A 72 15.29 7.51 3.00
C ALA A 72 14.28 8.11 2.02
N SER A 73 13.33 8.88 2.58
CA SER A 73 12.20 9.37 1.82
C SER A 73 12.69 10.00 0.50
N PRO A 74 12.08 9.69 -0.66
CA PRO A 74 12.53 10.22 -1.95
C PRO A 74 12.46 11.76 -2.01
N ARG A 75 11.80 12.39 -1.03
CA ARG A 75 11.79 13.84 -0.83
C ARG A 75 13.11 14.37 -0.30
N LEU A 76 13.72 13.74 0.71
CA LEU A 76 15.00 14.21 1.26
C LEU A 76 16.14 14.06 0.25
N TRP A 77 16.16 12.95 -0.50
CA TRP A 77 17.19 12.71 -1.51
C TRP A 77 17.09 13.70 -2.68
N ARG A 78 15.87 14.08 -3.09
CA ARG A 78 15.64 15.16 -4.07
C ARG A 78 16.17 16.50 -3.58
N VAL A 79 15.93 16.87 -2.32
CA VAL A 79 16.41 18.15 -1.76
C VAL A 79 17.93 18.16 -1.66
N ALA A 80 18.55 17.07 -1.21
CA ALA A 80 20.00 16.94 -1.19
C ALA A 80 20.61 17.04 -2.59
N PHE A 81 20.02 16.36 -3.58
CA PHE A 81 20.46 16.43 -4.97
C PHE A 81 20.35 17.85 -5.55
N ILE A 82 19.24 18.55 -5.29
CA ILE A 82 19.05 19.95 -5.71
C ILE A 82 20.14 20.85 -5.09
N GLY A 83 20.42 20.69 -3.78
CA GLY A 83 21.47 21.44 -3.10
C GLY A 83 22.84 21.23 -3.73
N VAL A 84 23.19 19.97 -4.04
CA VAL A 84 24.46 19.63 -4.71
C VAL A 84 24.55 20.25 -6.11
N VAL A 85 23.48 20.17 -6.90
CA VAL A 85 23.45 20.75 -8.25
C VAL A 85 23.60 22.27 -8.20
N ILE A 86 22.90 22.95 -7.29
CA ILE A 86 23.02 24.41 -7.13
C ILE A 86 24.46 24.80 -6.75
N LEU A 87 25.07 24.08 -5.79
CA LEU A 87 26.45 24.32 -5.38
C LEU A 87 27.42 24.14 -6.57
N LEU A 88 27.22 23.11 -7.38
CA LEU A 88 28.05 22.82 -8.54
C LEU A 88 27.94 23.91 -9.60
N ILE A 89 26.73 24.43 -9.86
CA ILE A 89 26.50 25.54 -10.79
C ILE A 89 27.21 26.81 -10.30
N ILE A 90 27.13 27.14 -9.01
CA ILE A 90 27.82 28.29 -8.43
C ILE A 90 29.33 28.14 -8.58
N LEU A 91 29.87 26.95 -8.30
CA LEU A 91 31.30 26.67 -8.41
C LEU A 91 31.79 26.80 -9.86
N LEU A 92 31.04 26.24 -10.81
CA LEU A 92 31.33 26.34 -12.25
C LEU A 92 31.22 27.78 -12.75
N GLY A 93 30.20 28.52 -12.32
CA GLY A 93 30.04 29.94 -12.65
C GLY A 93 31.19 30.79 -12.13
N ARG A 94 31.68 30.51 -10.91
CA ARG A 94 32.85 31.17 -10.31
C ARG A 94 34.16 30.86 -11.06
N ILE A 95 34.26 29.68 -11.67
CA ILE A 95 35.43 29.26 -12.45
C ILE A 95 35.39 29.84 -13.88
N PHE A 96 34.21 30.01 -14.47
CA PHE A 96 34.04 30.51 -15.83
C PHE A 96 33.89 32.03 -15.96
N ILE A 97 33.59 32.74 -14.86
CA ILE A 97 33.49 34.20 -14.82
C ILE A 97 34.57 34.70 -13.83
N PRO A 98 35.81 35.01 -14.30
CA PRO A 98 36.78 35.77 -13.51
C PRO A 98 36.32 37.21 -13.28
#